data_AF-A0A645GZ10-F1
#
_entry.id   AF-A0A645GZ10-F1
#
_cell.length_a   1.000
_cell.length_b   1.000
_cell.length_c   1.000
_cell.angle_alpha   90.00
_cell.angle_beta   90.00
_cell.angle_gamma   90.00
#
_symmetry.space_group_name_H-M   'P 1'
#
loop_
_entity.id
_entity.type
_entity.pdbx_description
1 polymer ?
#
loop_
_entity_poly.entity_id
_entity_poly.type
_entity_poly.pdbx_seq_one_letter_code
_entity_poly.pdbx_strand_id
1 'polypeptide(L)'
;MTANGDVVNKIGSYMLSLAAYANHVPVYPVFPLTTYDATTASGADVEIEERPAQELTAIQFEGEAVYPKGAKVRNPAFDVTPAELISAWVTDQGVVYPPFAQNMAQSIYNIKSSR
;
A
#
# COMPACT_ATOMS: atom_id res chain seq x y z
N MET A 1 -5.93 -3.84 1.55
CA MET A 1 -4.97 -4.93 1.86
C MET A 1 -5.59 -6.21 1.37
N THR A 2 -4.83 -7.02 0.63
CA THR A 2 -5.32 -8.27 0.03
C THR A 2 -5.15 -9.45 0.97
N ALA A 3 -5.76 -10.59 0.63
CA ALA A 3 -5.77 -11.79 1.48
C ALA A 3 -4.37 -12.32 1.83
N ASN A 4 -3.42 -12.28 0.90
CA ASN A 4 -2.04 -12.73 1.13
C ASN A 4 -1.18 -11.79 1.98
N GLY A 5 -1.64 -10.56 2.25
CA GLY A 5 -0.85 -9.58 2.98
C GLY A 5 -0.43 -8.35 2.19
N ASP A 6 -0.60 -8.35 0.86
CA ASP A 6 -0.10 -7.25 0.04
C ASP A 6 -0.86 -5.95 0.32
N VAL A 7 -0.11 -4.86 0.26
CA VAL A 7 -0.58 -3.52 0.54
C VAL A 7 -0.72 -2.78 -0.77
N VAL A 8 -1.95 -2.41 -1.13
CA VAL A 8 -2.20 -1.47 -2.22
C VAL A 8 -2.36 -0.09 -1.62
N ASN A 9 -1.43 0.81 -1.92
CA ASN A 9 -1.41 2.16 -1.36
C ASN A 9 -0.91 3.18 -2.38
N LYS A 10 -0.95 4.47 -2.04
CA LYS A 10 -0.50 5.57 -2.90
C LYS A 10 0.88 5.27 -3.50
N ILE A 11 1.01 5.52 -4.82
CA ILE A 11 2.27 5.35 -5.58
C ILE A 11 3.46 5.95 -4.82
N GLY A 12 4.54 5.18 -4.72
CA GLY A 12 5.73 5.48 -3.93
C GLY A 12 5.85 4.66 -2.65
N SER A 13 4.75 4.04 -2.16
CA SER A 13 4.77 3.22 -0.94
C SER A 13 5.67 1.99 -1.08
N TYR A 14 5.67 1.35 -2.25
CA TYR A 14 6.56 0.22 -2.53
C TYR A 14 8.03 0.63 -2.46
N MET A 15 8.38 1.76 -3.07
CA MET A 15 9.76 2.28 -3.06
C MET A 15 10.23 2.62 -1.64
N LEU A 16 9.37 3.25 -0.83
CA LEU A 16 9.67 3.53 0.57
C LEU A 16 9.88 2.25 1.37
N SER A 17 9.06 1.23 1.11
CA SER A 17 9.14 -0.07 1.80
C SER A 17 10.41 -0.84 1.42
N LEU A 18 10.82 -0.80 0.15
CA LEU A 18 12.11 -1.35 -0.29
C LEU A 18 13.28 -0.65 0.41
N ALA A 19 13.27 0.68 0.48
CA ALA A 19 14.32 1.44 1.15
C ALA A 19 14.39 1.10 2.65
N ALA A 20 13.24 0.99 3.32
CA ALA A 20 13.15 0.59 4.72
C ALA A 20 13.68 -0.83 4.93
N TYR A 21 13.27 -1.79 4.09
CA TYR A 21 13.72 -3.16 4.13
C TYR A 21 15.25 -3.27 3.98
N ALA A 22 15.83 -2.57 3.01
CA ALA A 22 17.27 -2.53 2.78
C ALA A 22 18.07 -1.94 3.96
N ASN A 23 17.43 -1.13 4.80
CA ASN A 23 18.03 -0.50 5.98
C ASN A 23 17.59 -1.13 7.30
N HIS A 24 16.90 -2.28 7.26
CA HIS A 24 16.37 -2.98 8.44
C HIS A 24 15.45 -2.10 9.31
N VAL A 25 14.71 -1.19 8.68
CA VAL A 25 13.71 -0.36 9.34
C VAL A 25 12.33 -1.02 9.16
N PRO A 26 11.55 -1.20 10.24
CA PRO A 26 10.25 -1.86 10.14
C PRO A 26 9.21 -0.97 9.45
N VAL A 27 8.31 -1.59 8.68
CA VAL A 27 7.23 -0.93 7.94
C VAL A 27 5.88 -1.39 8.47
N TYR A 28 5.01 -0.41 8.76
CA TYR A 28 3.69 -0.64 9.33
C TYR A 28 2.61 0.13 8.54
N PRO A 29 1.83 -0.54 7.67
CA PRO A 29 0.59 0.01 7.16
C PRO A 29 -0.43 0.11 8.30
N VAL A 30 -1.06 1.28 8.40
CA VAL A 30 -2.10 1.58 9.39
C VAL A 30 -3.41 1.78 8.64
N PHE A 31 -4.42 0.96 8.94
CA PHE A 31 -5.69 1.00 8.21
C PHE A 31 -6.84 0.43 9.06
N PRO A 32 -8.08 0.92 8.90
CA PRO A 32 -9.23 0.27 9.52
C PRO A 32 -9.49 -1.09 8.87
N LEU A 33 -9.96 -2.08 9.64
CA LEU A 33 -10.19 -3.44 9.16
C LEU A 33 -11.11 -3.50 7.93
N THR A 34 -11.99 -2.53 7.75
CA THR A 34 -12.83 -2.38 6.54
C THR A 34 -12.05 -2.21 5.23
N THR A 35 -10.74 -1.90 5.30
CA THR A 35 -9.85 -1.78 4.13
C THR A 35 -9.17 -3.12 3.77
N TYR A 36 -9.32 -4.13 4.62
CA TYR A 36 -8.89 -5.50 4.29
C TYR A 36 -9.94 -6.17 3.40
N ASP A 37 -9.48 -6.69 2.27
CA ASP A 37 -10.28 -7.45 1.33
C ASP A 37 -9.77 -8.90 1.29
N ALA A 38 -10.53 -9.78 1.94
CA ALA A 38 -10.25 -11.21 1.98
C ALA A 38 -10.58 -11.94 0.67
N THR A 39 -11.27 -11.27 -0.28
CA THR A 39 -11.71 -11.89 -1.54
C THR A 39 -10.67 -11.74 -2.66
N THR A 40 -9.85 -10.70 -2.61
CA THR A 40 -8.71 -10.50 -3.51
C THR A 40 -7.50 -11.28 -3.00
N ALA A 41 -7.05 -12.28 -3.77
CA ALA A 41 -6.01 -13.21 -3.33
C ALA A 41 -4.65 -12.51 -3.12
N SER A 42 -4.24 -11.67 -4.07
CA SER A 42 -2.93 -10.99 -4.05
C SER A 42 -3.00 -9.59 -4.63
N GLY A 43 -1.96 -8.78 -4.41
CA GLY A 43 -1.87 -7.46 -5.03
C GLY A 43 -1.77 -7.51 -6.56
N ALA A 44 -1.36 -8.64 -7.15
CA ALA A 44 -1.35 -8.83 -8.59
C ALA A 44 -2.76 -8.89 -9.21
N ASP A 45 -3.78 -9.17 -8.39
CA ASP A 45 -5.18 -9.24 -8.82
C ASP A 45 -5.89 -7.87 -8.73
N VAL A 46 -5.19 -6.83 -8.27
CA VAL A 46 -5.75 -5.49 -8.12
C VAL A 46 -5.48 -4.65 -9.37
N GLU A 47 -6.54 -4.18 -10.01
CA GLU A 47 -6.44 -3.19 -11.09
C GLU A 47 -5.98 -1.83 -10.52
N ILE A 48 -4.82 -1.37 -10.96
CA ILE A 48 -4.26 -0.08 -10.53
C ILE A 48 -4.85 1.04 -11.39
N GLU A 49 -5.55 1.97 -10.73
CA GLU A 49 -6.08 3.18 -11.36
C GLU A 49 -4.94 3.98 -12.01
N GLU A 50 -5.08 4.28 -13.30
CA GLU A 50 -4.25 5.25 -14.03
C GLU A 50 -5.02 6.58 -14.14
N ARG A 51 -4.44 7.65 -13.59
CA ARG A 51 -5.06 8.98 -13.55
C ARG A 51 -4.75 9.79 -14.80
N PRO A 52 -5.52 10.87 -15.08
CA PRO A 52 -5.28 11.72 -16.24
C PRO A 52 -3.85 12.25 -16.30
N ALA A 53 -3.23 12.20 -17.47
CA ALA A 53 -1.85 12.67 -17.68
C ALA A 53 -1.68 14.16 -17.35
N GLN A 54 -2.75 14.94 -17.48
CA GLN A 54 -2.79 16.38 -17.24
C GLN A 54 -2.40 16.74 -15.81
N GLU A 55 -2.61 15.85 -14.83
CA GLU A 55 -2.15 16.07 -13.44
C GLU A 55 -0.63 16.24 -13.34
N LEU A 56 0.11 15.65 -14.29
CA LEU A 56 1.57 15.77 -14.38
C LEU A 56 1.99 16.77 -15.46
N THR A 57 1.36 16.76 -16.63
CA THR A 57 1.79 17.60 -17.77
C THR A 57 1.39 19.06 -17.66
N ALA A 58 0.40 19.40 -16.83
CA ALA A 58 -0.05 20.78 -16.65
C ALA A 58 0.74 21.55 -15.56
N ILE A 59 1.71 20.89 -14.90
CA ILE A 59 2.53 21.53 -13.88
C ILE A 59 3.43 22.59 -14.54
N GLN A 60 3.47 23.78 -13.93
CA GLN A 60 4.30 24.90 -14.36
C GLN A 60 5.15 25.41 -13.19
N PHE A 61 6.35 25.87 -13.51
CA PHE A 61 7.25 26.54 -12.59
C PHE A 61 7.69 27.86 -13.22
N GLU A 62 7.48 28.97 -12.52
CA GLU A 62 7.75 30.33 -13.04
C GLU A 62 7.07 30.64 -14.38
N GLY A 63 5.87 30.07 -14.61
CA GLY A 63 5.10 30.24 -15.85
C GLY A 63 5.52 29.33 -17.00
N GLU A 64 6.59 28.54 -16.82
CA GLU A 64 7.10 27.60 -17.81
C GLU A 64 6.64 26.18 -17.50
N ALA A 65 6.33 25.40 -18.54
CA ALA A 65 5.98 23.99 -18.37
C ALA A 65 7.21 23.21 -17.87
N VAL A 66 7.07 22.49 -16.75
CA VAL A 66 8.14 21.61 -16.24
C VAL A 66 8.21 20.28 -16.99
N TYR A 67 7.18 19.98 -17.78
CA TYR A 67 7.04 18.74 -18.51
C TYR A 67 7.59 18.85 -19.94
N PRO A 68 8.43 17.91 -20.41
CA PRO A 68 8.94 17.93 -21.78
C PRO A 68 7.83 17.79 -22.82
N LYS A 69 7.81 18.69 -23.81
CA LYS A 69 6.82 18.66 -24.90
C LYS A 69 6.85 17.31 -25.65
N GLY A 70 5.71 16.65 -25.73
CA GLY A 70 5.54 15.39 -26.48
C GLY A 70 6.00 14.12 -25.75
N ALA A 71 6.49 14.22 -24.52
CA ALA A 71 6.79 13.03 -23.73
C ALA A 71 5.51 12.24 -23.43
N LYS A 72 5.64 10.92 -23.29
CA LYS A 72 4.54 10.01 -22.90
C LYS A 72 4.46 9.87 -21.39
N VAL A 73 3.25 9.79 -20.84
CA VAL A 73 2.99 9.71 -19.39
C VAL A 73 2.42 8.34 -19.01
N ARG A 74 2.85 7.83 -17.86
CA ARG A 74 2.13 6.89 -17.01
C ARG A 74 1.85 7.60 -15.68
N ASN A 75 0.64 7.49 -15.15
CA ASN A 75 0.25 8.13 -13.91
C ASN A 75 -0.55 7.15 -13.02
N PRO A 76 0.05 6.03 -12.60
CA PRO A 76 -0.59 5.11 -11.68
C PRO A 76 -0.83 5.80 -10.34
N ALA A 77 -2.06 5.77 -9.84
CA ALA A 77 -2.43 6.41 -8.60
C ALA A 77 -1.98 5.62 -7.36
N PHE A 78 -1.68 4.33 -7.52
CA PHE A 78 -1.34 3.41 -6.46
C PHE A 78 -0.19 2.49 -6.90
N ASP A 79 0.46 1.84 -5.93
CA ASP A 79 1.34 0.70 -6.16
C ASP A 79 0.99 -0.44 -5.20
N VAL A 80 1.61 -1.59 -5.47
CA VAL A 80 1.53 -2.78 -4.63
C VAL A 80 2.84 -2.92 -3.88
N THR A 81 2.77 -2.95 -2.55
CA THR A 81 3.87 -3.32 -1.68
C THR A 81 3.69 -4.78 -1.25
N PRO A 82 4.60 -5.69 -1.64
CA PRO A 82 4.54 -7.09 -1.25
C PRO A 82 4.55 -7.29 0.27
N ALA A 83 3.78 -8.27 0.75
CA ALA A 83 3.64 -8.60 2.17
C ALA A 83 4.98 -8.86 2.89
N GLU A 84 5.99 -9.38 2.18
CA GLU A 84 7.34 -9.64 2.69
C GLU A 84 8.11 -8.39 3.14
N LEU A 85 7.71 -7.21 2.66
CA LEU A 85 8.29 -5.93 3.06
C LEU A 85 7.60 -5.32 4.29
N ILE A 86 6.53 -5.96 4.80
CA ILE A 86 5.68 -5.43 5.87
C ILE A 86 5.95 -6.15 7.19
N SER A 87 6.21 -5.39 8.25
CA SER A 87 6.53 -5.94 9.57
C SER A 87 5.28 -6.34 10.35
N ALA A 88 4.24 -5.50 10.35
CA ALA A 88 2.94 -5.82 10.92
C ALA A 88 1.87 -4.87 10.37
N TRP A 89 0.60 -5.28 10.41
CA TRP A 89 -0.54 -4.41 10.17
C TRP A 89 -1.02 -3.80 11.48
N VAL A 90 -1.31 -2.50 11.48
CA VAL A 90 -1.94 -1.83 12.62
C VAL A 90 -3.37 -1.47 12.23
N THR A 91 -4.33 -2.04 12.94
CA THR A 91 -5.76 -1.87 12.68
C THR A 91 -6.50 -1.31 13.89
N ASP A 92 -7.74 -0.89 13.69
CA ASP A 92 -8.67 -0.53 14.76
C ASP A 92 -9.06 -1.73 15.65
N GLN A 93 -8.72 -2.96 15.24
CA GLN A 93 -8.91 -4.20 16.01
C GLN A 93 -7.59 -4.74 16.62
N GLY A 94 -6.50 -3.97 16.55
CA GLY A 94 -5.19 -4.35 17.08
C GLY A 94 -4.14 -4.62 16.00
N VAL A 95 -3.05 -5.27 16.39
CA VAL A 95 -1.87 -5.51 15.54
C VAL A 95 -1.87 -6.93 15.00
N VAL A 96 -1.63 -7.09 13.70
CA VAL A 96 -1.53 -8.40 13.01
C VAL A 96 -0.12 -8.59 12.48
N TYR A 97 0.54 -9.68 12.84
CA TYR A 97 1.88 -10.02 12.37
C TYR A 97 1.81 -11.06 11.22
N PRO A 98 2.82 -11.14 10.34
CA PRO A 98 2.95 -12.23 9.37
C PRO A 98 2.95 -13.62 10.05
N PRO A 99 2.47 -14.68 9.38
CA PRO A 99 1.79 -14.66 8.08
C PRO A 99 0.36 -14.10 8.18
N PHE A 100 0.09 -13.01 7.45
CA PHE A 100 -1.13 -12.20 7.63
C PHE A 100 -2.42 -12.99 7.39
N ALA A 101 -2.49 -13.79 6.32
CA ALA A 101 -3.67 -14.60 5.99
C ALA A 101 -4.12 -15.53 7.14
N GLN A 102 -3.16 -16.07 7.91
CA GLN A 102 -3.43 -17.00 9.01
C GLN A 102 -3.78 -16.24 10.30
N ASN A 103 -3.04 -15.16 10.58
CA ASN A 103 -3.14 -14.43 11.83
C ASN A 103 -4.32 -13.43 11.84
N MET A 104 -4.82 -13.01 10.68
CA MET A 104 -5.98 -12.13 10.57
C MET A 104 -7.25 -12.73 11.20
N ALA A 105 -7.45 -14.05 11.10
CA ALA A 105 -8.58 -14.72 11.74
C ALA A 105 -8.48 -14.72 13.28
N GLN A 106 -7.26 -14.65 13.82
CA GLN A 106 -6.99 -14.73 15.27
C GLN A 106 -7.01 -13.34 15.93
N SER A 107 -6.62 -12.29 15.22
CA SER A 107 -6.55 -10.93 15.76
C SER A 107 -7.92 -10.32 16.07
N ILE A 108 -8.99 -10.73 15.37
CA ILE A 108 -10.37 -10.28 15.59
C ILE A 108 -10.90 -10.67 16.99
N TYR A 109 -10.31 -11.68 17.64
CA TYR A 109 -10.79 -12.23 18.92
C TYR A 109 -9.93 -11.89 20.15
N ASN A 110 -8.71 -11.38 19.98
CA ASN A 110 -7.77 -11.21 21.10
C ASN A 110 -8.03 -10.00 22.02
N ILE A 111 -9.09 -9.22 21.80
CA ILE A 111 -9.48 -8.12 22.70
C ILE A 111 -10.22 -8.62 23.97
N LYS A 112 -10.65 -9.90 24.01
CA LYS A 112 -11.41 -10.43 25.16
C LYS A 112 -10.60 -11.22 26.20
N SER A 113 -9.30 -11.46 26.03
CA SER A 113 -8.53 -12.34 26.94
C SER A 113 -7.58 -11.64 27.91
N SER A 114 -7.65 -10.31 28.05
CA SER A 114 -6.83 -9.59 29.03
C SER A 114 -7.57 -8.41 29.66
N ARG A 115 -8.56 -8.73 30.50
CA ARG A 115 -8.98 -7.93 31.67
C ARG A 115 -9.48 -8.86 32.76
#